data_AF-A0A662CBZ0-F1
#
_entry.id   AF-A0A662CBZ0-F1
#
_cell.length_a   1.000
_cell.length_b   1.000
_cell.length_c   1.000
_cell.angle_alpha   90.00
_cell.angle_beta   90.00
_cell.angle_gamma   90.00
#
_symmetry.space_group_name_H-M   'P 1'
#
loop_
_entity.id
_entity.type
_entity.pdbx_description
1 polymer ?
#
loop_
_entity_poly.entity_id
_entity_poly.type
_entity_poly.pdbx_seq_one_letter_code
_entity_poly.pdbx_strand_id
1 'polypeptide(L)'
;LIEIILEKFPESPPYGGIFDTIVPHLTVAHSEDSEVLKSIESQILNASPKLLPLSTTAYQIVLMDNRIGHWKVQKEFQFGIK
;
A
#
# COMPACT_ATOMS: atom_id res chain seq x y z
N LEU A 1 -4.62 -8.90 -7.57
CA LEU A 1 -5.45 -8.68 -6.36
C LEU A 1 -6.25 -7.39 -6.44
N ILE A 2 -5.58 -6.24 -6.61
CA ILE A 2 -6.26 -4.93 -6.69
C ILE A 2 -7.28 -4.89 -7.84
N GLU A 3 -6.92 -5.39 -9.03
CA GLU A 3 -7.85 -5.47 -10.18
C GLU A 3 -9.10 -6.31 -9.88
N ILE A 4 -8.95 -7.45 -9.20
CA ILE A 4 -10.08 -8.30 -8.79
C ILE A 4 -11.02 -7.52 -7.83
N ILE A 5 -10.47 -6.71 -6.92
CA ILE A 5 -11.28 -5.86 -6.04
C ILE A 5 -12.03 -4.81 -6.88
N LEU A 6 -11.35 -4.17 -7.83
CA LEU A 6 -11.95 -3.17 -8.72
C LEU A 6 -13.10 -3.76 -9.55
N GLU A 7 -12.94 -4.97 -10.09
CA GLU A 7 -14.00 -5.68 -10.82
C GLU A 7 -15.23 -5.98 -9.95
N LYS A 8 -15.04 -6.21 -8.64
CA LYS A 8 -16.12 -6.49 -7.69
C LYS A 8 -16.81 -5.23 -7.17
N PHE A 9 -16.13 -4.09 -7.16
CA PHE A 9 -16.65 -2.81 -6.66
C PHE A 9 -16.35 -1.68 -7.67
N PRO A 10 -16.93 -1.75 -8.88
CA PRO A 10 -16.63 -0.81 -9.96
C PRO A 10 -17.03 0.64 -9.64
N GLU A 11 -17.97 0.84 -8.71
CA GLU A 11 -18.41 2.14 -8.23
C GLU A 11 -17.40 2.84 -7.31
N SER A 12 -16.39 2.10 -6.82
CA SER A 12 -15.39 2.59 -5.87
C SER A 12 -13.95 2.37 -6.36
N PRO A 13 -13.54 2.97 -7.50
CA PRO A 13 -12.19 2.81 -8.00
C PRO A 13 -11.14 3.45 -7.06
N PRO A 14 -9.89 2.93 -7.02
CA PRO A 14 -8.80 3.55 -6.27
C PRO A 14 -8.68 5.05 -6.59
N TYR A 15 -8.66 5.86 -5.54
CA TYR A 15 -8.60 7.33 -5.65
C TYR A 15 -9.69 7.94 -6.54
N GLY A 16 -10.86 7.31 -6.66
CA GLY A 16 -11.94 7.80 -7.52
C GLY A 16 -11.63 7.70 -9.02
N GLY A 17 -10.62 6.92 -9.42
CA GLY A 17 -10.26 6.71 -10.82
C GLY A 17 -9.44 7.84 -11.45
N ILE A 18 -8.84 8.73 -10.65
CA ILE A 18 -8.04 9.86 -11.16
C ILE A 18 -6.69 9.44 -11.76
N PHE A 19 -6.25 8.20 -11.53
CA PHE A 19 -5.00 7.66 -12.06
C PHE A 19 -5.31 6.55 -13.06
N ASP A 20 -4.69 6.62 -14.24
CA ASP A 20 -4.88 5.65 -15.31
C ASP A 20 -4.24 4.28 -15.01
N THR A 21 -3.29 4.26 -14.07
CA THR A 21 -2.51 3.06 -13.75
C THR A 21 -2.53 2.76 -12.26
N ILE A 22 -2.64 1.46 -11.95
CA ILE A 22 -2.52 0.94 -10.60
C ILE A 22 -1.06 0.49 -10.42
N VAL A 23 -0.34 1.17 -9.53
CA VAL A 23 1.03 0.82 -9.16
C VAL A 23 1.02 0.21 -7.75
N PRO A 24 1.12 -1.12 -7.59
CA PRO A 24 1.25 -1.74 -6.28
C PRO A 24 2.56 -1.29 -5.64
N HIS A 25 2.48 -0.59 -4.51
CA HIS A 25 3.64 -0.10 -3.78
C HIS A 25 3.41 -0.21 -2.28
N LEU A 26 4.51 -0.19 -1.52
CA LEU A 26 4.51 -0.06 -0.07
C LEU A 26 5.20 1.25 0.27
N THR A 27 4.46 2.19 0.86
CA THR A 27 5.05 3.40 1.41
C THR A 27 5.91 3.02 2.62
N VAL A 28 7.22 3.23 2.52
CA VAL A 28 8.20 2.92 3.59
C VAL A 28 8.57 4.16 4.41
N ALA A 29 8.30 5.36 3.91
CA ALA A 29 8.51 6.62 4.59
C ALA A 29 7.49 7.68 4.13
N HIS A 30 7.11 8.59 5.02
CA HIS A 30 6.21 9.70 4.75
C HIS A 30 6.61 10.90 5.62
N SER A 31 6.74 12.09 5.01
CA SER A 31 7.09 13.34 5.69
C SER A 31 6.71 14.52 4.79
N GLU A 32 6.40 15.67 5.39
CA GLU A 32 6.23 16.95 4.69
C GLU A 32 7.59 17.63 4.40
N ASP A 33 8.65 17.23 5.12
CA ASP A 33 10.01 17.76 4.94
C ASP A 33 10.75 16.97 3.85
N SER A 34 11.02 17.64 2.73
CA SER A 34 11.73 17.05 1.60
C SER A 34 13.20 16.69 1.88
N GLU A 35 13.88 17.41 2.78
CA GLU A 35 15.27 17.10 3.12
C GLU A 35 15.36 15.83 3.97
N VAL A 36 14.38 15.64 4.87
CA VAL A 36 14.21 14.37 5.59
C VAL A 36 13.98 13.22 4.62
N LEU A 37 13.11 13.39 3.61
CA LEU A 37 12.85 12.34 2.61
C LEU A 37 14.10 12.00 1.78
N LYS A 38 14.89 12.99 1.35
CA LYS A 38 16.16 12.76 0.62
C LYS A 38 17.16 11.96 1.47
N SER A 39 17.26 12.28 2.76
CA SER A 39 18.13 11.54 3.68
C SER A 39 17.69 10.08 3.82
N ILE A 40 16.38 9.83 3.97
CA ILE A 40 15.83 8.48 4.06
C ILE A 40 16.04 7.70 2.76
N GLU A 41 15.81 8.32 1.60
CA GLU A 41 16.04 7.71 0.29
C GLU A 41 17.49 7.22 0.15
N SER A 42 18.47 8.06 0.49
CA SER A 42 19.89 7.69 0.47
C SER A 42 20.18 6.48 1.37
N GLN A 43 19.61 6.44 2.58
CA GLN A 43 19.76 5.31 3.50
C GLN A 43 19.16 4.02 2.94
N ILE A 44 17.96 4.09 2.35
CA ILE A 44 17.30 2.94 1.73
C ILE A 44 18.11 2.44 0.53
N LEU A 45 18.60 3.33 -0.34
CA LEU A 45 19.41 2.96 -1.50
C LEU A 45 20.70 2.23 -1.07
N ASN A 46 21.34 2.68 0.02
CA ASN A 46 22.54 2.03 0.55
C ASN A 46 22.25 0.66 1.20
N ALA A 47 21.10 0.49 1.83
CA ALA A 47 20.75 -0.76 2.52
C ALA A 47 20.11 -1.82 1.59
N SER A 48 19.36 -1.36 0.59
CA SER A 48 18.50 -2.20 -0.26
C SER A 48 19.22 -3.34 -1.00
N PRO A 49 20.48 -3.22 -1.49
CA PRO A 49 21.13 -4.32 -2.20
C PRO A 49 21.35 -5.56 -1.34
N LYS A 50 21.38 -5.41 -0.01
CA LYS A 50 21.53 -6.53 0.94
C LYS A 50 20.19 -7.18 1.31
N LEU A 51 19.08 -6.49 1.06
CA LEU A 51 17.74 -6.86 1.54
C LEU A 51 16.77 -7.21 0.41
N LEU A 52 17.09 -6.85 -0.84
CA LEU A 52 16.26 -7.06 -2.01
C LEU A 52 16.89 -8.09 -2.98
N PRO A 53 16.07 -8.83 -3.75
CA PRO A 53 14.60 -8.72 -3.85
C PRO A 53 13.88 -9.31 -2.63
N LEU A 54 12.81 -8.63 -2.19
CA LEU A 54 11.90 -9.16 -1.18
C LEU A 54 10.78 -9.93 -1.87
N SER A 55 10.56 -11.17 -1.43
CA SER A 55 9.39 -11.97 -1.83
C SER A 55 8.45 -12.11 -0.64
N THR A 56 7.17 -11.82 -0.85
CA THR A 56 6.14 -11.88 0.18
C THR A 56 4.84 -12.42 -0.40
N THR A 57 4.00 -12.98 0.47
CA THR A 57 2.66 -13.46 0.12
C THR A 57 1.64 -12.77 1.01
N ALA A 58 0.66 -12.11 0.40
CA ALA A 58 -0.50 -11.61 1.12
C ALA A 58 -1.47 -12.77 1.39
N TYR A 59 -2.03 -12.83 2.59
CA TYR A 59 -3.05 -13.80 3.01
C TYR A 59 -4.35 -13.13 3.47
N GLN A 60 -4.38 -11.79 3.44
CA GLN A 60 -5.47 -11.00 3.99
C GLN A 60 -5.63 -9.67 3.25
N ILE A 61 -6.89 -9.23 3.14
CA ILE A 61 -7.29 -7.88 2.75
C ILE A 61 -8.04 -7.29 3.93
N VAL A 62 -7.85 -5.99 4.15
CA VAL A 62 -8.54 -5.25 5.20
C VAL A 62 -9.30 -4.08 4.59
N LEU A 63 -10.58 -3.97 4.94
CA LEU A 63 -11.34 -2.74 4.77
C LEU A 63 -11.05 -1.84 5.97
N MET A 64 -10.56 -0.64 5.70
CA MET A 64 -10.23 0.36 6.70
C MET A 64 -10.68 1.75 6.27
N ASP A 65 -10.93 2.63 7.23
CA ASP A 65 -11.24 4.03 6.98
C ASP A 65 -10.50 4.96 7.94
N ASN A 66 -10.47 6.25 7.60
CA ASN A 66 -9.82 7.30 8.39
C ASN A 66 -10.81 8.42 8.77
N ARG A 67 -12.09 8.10 8.98
CA ARG A 67 -13.14 9.12 9.17
C ARG A 67 -12.98 9.92 10.47
N ILE A 68 -12.24 9.38 11.42
CA ILE A 68 -12.01 9.95 12.76
C ILE A 68 -10.57 10.46 12.95
N GLY A 69 -9.86 10.71 11.85
CA GLY A 69 -8.50 11.27 11.88
C GLY A 69 -7.39 10.27 12.21
N HIS A 70 -7.72 8.98 12.39
CA HIS A 70 -6.76 7.89 12.34
C HIS A 70 -7.35 6.67 11.60
N TRP A 71 -6.47 5.88 11.01
CA TRP A 71 -6.83 4.64 10.33
C TRP A 71 -7.43 3.63 11.31
N LYS A 72 -8.58 3.08 10.95
CA LYS A 72 -9.27 2.03 11.71
C LYS A 72 -9.70 0.90 10.81
N VAL A 73 -9.34 -0.32 11.20
CA VAL A 73 -9.83 -1.55 10.60
C VAL A 73 -11.33 -1.70 10.86
N GLN A 74 -12.09 -1.88 9.78
CA GLN A 74 -13.54 -2.11 9.83
C GLN A 74 -13.86 -3.59 9.61
N LYS A 75 -13.14 -4.24 8.69
CA LYS A 75 -13.36 -5.65 8.38
C LYS A 75 -12.12 -6.30 7.79
N GLU A 76 -11.96 -7.58 8.09
CA GLU A 76 -10.87 -8.42 7.65
C GLU A 76 -11.40 -9.53 6.73
N PHE A 77 -10.68 -9.80 5.65
CA PHE A 77 -11.00 -10.84 4.67
C PHE A 77 -9.77 -11.71 4.46
N GLN A 78 -9.82 -12.94 4.95
CA GLN A 78 -8.75 -13.91 4.79
C GLN A 78 -8.85 -14.61 3.43
N PHE A 79 -7.72 -14.95 2.82
CA PHE A 79 -7.64 -15.77 1.62
C PHE A 79 -6.34 -16.57 1.58
N GLY A 80 -6.30 -17.62 0.76
CA GLY A 80 -5.14 -18.51 0.69
C GLY A 80 -4.96 -19.41 1.92
N ILE A 81 -5.91 -19.38 2.86
CA ILE A 81 -6.02 -20.36 3.94
C ILE A 81 -6.66 -21.62 3.36
N LYS A 82 -5.96 -22.75 3.43
CA LYS A 82 -6.54 -24.09 3.25
C LYS A 82 -7.33 -24.49 4.48
#